data_AF-A0A413S5S4-F1
#
_entry.id   AF-A0A413S5S4-F1
#
_cell.length_a   1.000
_cell.length_b   1.000
_cell.length_c   1.000
_cell.angle_alpha   90.00
_cell.angle_beta   90.00
_cell.angle_gamma   90.00
#
_symmetry.space_group_name_H-M   'P 1'
#
loop_
_entity.id
_entity.type
_entity.pdbx_description
1 polymer ?
#
loop_
_entity_poly.entity_id
_entity_poly.type
_entity_poly.pdbx_seq_one_letter_code
_entity_poly.pdbx_strand_id
1 'polypeptide(L)'
;MKLKTNILFSLLLCGTFATAQNLKLDILPPSVTLGQDSATVFMKMTLNVPQMDTKSHIRLTPVLTDGTRTAELPQILLNGERAHRLYRRTLALNKRKGKADVTPVFTAIPLTDSDQTIHYRASLPAADWIQFATLNLKKEVINGSGEKVQSENIPIPDTAPHIATATDHFVPQQDRNREAPMAAASPSAPVVPEHHSVSPAPSAPSAKPYFKGSYVSPESDATDERNQKELNFSLDEARVIAEINPQMLSLRELYTVAISYKNTPEQFYKIIDISVKIYPASPVANLNAAAAAIERGNTQAAGRYLQMASHETLAYKNCRGAYELLCNNTYEGIRLLKAAKAEGSEEATYNLKIFFESNQTNIQ
;
A
#
# COMPACT_ATOMS: atom_id res chain seq x y z
N MET A 1 78.46 -1.66 -11.99
CA MET A 1 78.09 -0.99 -10.72
C MET A 1 76.59 -0.69 -10.71
N LYS A 2 75.90 -1.25 -9.72
CA LYS A 2 74.63 -0.82 -9.10
C LYS A 2 73.37 -0.72 -9.97
N LEU A 3 72.65 -1.83 -9.99
CA LEU A 3 71.19 -1.93 -10.14
C LEU A 3 70.51 -1.10 -9.03
N LYS A 4 69.59 -0.20 -9.38
CA LYS A 4 68.64 0.39 -8.42
C LYS A 4 67.23 -0.02 -8.82
N THR A 5 66.71 -1.03 -8.13
CA THR A 5 65.33 -1.49 -8.19
C THR A 5 64.47 -0.51 -7.41
N ASN A 6 63.62 0.26 -8.09
CA ASN A 6 62.54 1.02 -7.47
C ASN A 6 61.23 0.34 -7.84
N ILE A 7 60.65 -0.37 -6.87
CA ILE A 7 59.32 -0.97 -6.95
C ILE A 7 58.31 0.17 -6.78
N LEU A 8 57.60 0.52 -7.84
CA LEU A 8 56.40 1.36 -7.75
C LEU A 8 55.22 0.45 -7.40
N PHE A 9 54.70 0.56 -6.18
CA PHE A 9 53.41 0.01 -5.79
C PHE A 9 52.32 0.86 -6.46
N SER A 10 51.75 0.38 -7.56
CA SER A 10 50.51 0.93 -8.08
C SER A 10 49.38 0.56 -7.12
N LEU A 11 48.99 1.51 -6.27
CA LEU A 11 47.69 1.47 -5.59
C LEU A 11 46.61 1.52 -6.67
N LEU A 12 46.04 0.36 -6.97
CA LEU A 12 44.76 0.24 -7.64
C LEU A 12 43.68 0.69 -6.65
N LEU A 13 43.55 2.02 -6.48
CA LEU A 13 42.39 2.61 -5.86
C LEU A 13 41.24 2.43 -6.85
N CYS A 14 40.44 1.39 -6.62
CA CYS A 14 39.17 1.17 -7.30
C CYS A 14 38.28 2.36 -6.96
N GLY A 15 38.31 3.40 -7.81
CA GLY A 15 37.46 4.57 -7.70
C GLY A 15 36.01 4.10 -7.74
N THR A 16 35.32 4.21 -6.61
CA THR A 16 33.87 4.10 -6.55
C THR A 16 33.28 5.18 -7.46
N PHE A 17 32.62 4.77 -8.54
CA PHE A 17 31.82 5.69 -9.35
C PHE A 17 30.71 6.26 -8.46
N ALA A 18 30.92 7.48 -7.94
CA ALA A 18 29.83 8.29 -7.44
C ALA A 18 29.00 8.70 -8.66
N THR A 19 27.91 7.96 -8.94
CA THR A 19 26.95 8.39 -9.93
C THR A 19 26.26 9.64 -9.38
N ALA A 20 26.57 10.80 -9.97
CA ALA A 20 25.80 12.01 -9.74
C ALA A 20 24.36 11.72 -10.19
N GLN A 21 23.44 11.59 -9.23
CA GLN A 21 22.02 11.38 -9.52
C GLN A 21 21.45 12.69 -10.05
N ASN A 22 21.46 12.84 -11.37
CA ASN A 22 20.96 14.01 -12.08
C ASN A 22 19.44 14.09 -11.98
N LEU A 23 18.96 14.69 -10.89
CA LEU A 23 17.55 15.07 -10.74
C LEU A 23 17.19 16.09 -11.84
N LYS A 24 16.29 15.69 -12.75
CA LYS A 24 15.54 16.61 -13.60
C LYS A 24 14.41 17.18 -12.75
N LEU A 25 14.36 18.50 -12.61
CA LEU A 25 13.38 19.18 -11.76
C LEU A 25 12.90 20.45 -12.44
N ASP A 26 11.63 20.47 -12.80
CA ASP A 26 10.92 21.65 -13.26
C ASP A 26 9.95 22.10 -12.17
N ILE A 27 10.11 23.34 -11.71
CA ILE A 27 9.25 23.94 -10.69
C ILE A 27 8.44 25.05 -11.37
N LEU A 28 7.12 24.92 -11.39
CA LEU A 28 6.27 26.05 -11.78
C LEU A 28 6.36 27.13 -10.69
N PRO A 29 6.17 28.42 -11.04
CA PRO A 29 6.28 29.52 -10.09
C PRO A 29 5.53 29.20 -8.78
N PRO A 30 6.24 29.09 -7.64
CA PRO A 30 5.60 28.79 -6.37
C PRO A 30 4.78 29.99 -5.92
N SER A 31 3.81 29.76 -5.03
CA SER A 31 3.11 30.85 -4.35
C SER A 31 3.22 30.71 -2.84
N VAL A 32 3.36 31.83 -2.16
CA VAL A 32 3.33 31.91 -0.70
C VAL A 32 2.17 32.80 -0.31
N THR A 33 1.21 32.25 0.44
CA THR A 33 0.05 32.99 0.94
C THR A 33 0.22 33.23 2.43
N LEU A 34 0.14 34.50 2.84
CA LEU A 34 0.21 34.89 4.24
C LEU A 34 -1.21 35.12 4.78
N GLY A 35 -1.62 34.32 5.76
CA GLY A 35 -2.82 34.53 6.57
C GLY A 35 -2.48 35.15 7.93
N GLN A 36 -3.50 35.32 8.78
CA GLN A 36 -3.33 35.90 10.12
C GLN A 36 -2.42 35.04 11.02
N ASP A 37 -2.61 33.72 11.02
CA ASP A 37 -1.89 32.80 11.93
C ASP A 37 -0.87 31.90 11.22
N SER A 38 -0.91 31.82 9.88
CA SER A 38 -0.05 30.92 9.12
C SER A 38 0.38 31.47 7.77
N ALA A 39 1.59 31.10 7.35
CA ALA A 39 2.04 31.22 5.97
C ALA A 39 1.94 29.85 5.30
N THR A 40 1.38 29.80 4.09
CA THR A 40 1.25 28.56 3.31
C THR A 40 2.05 28.66 2.02
N VAL A 41 2.90 27.67 1.78
CA VAL A 41 3.71 27.54 0.57
C VAL A 41 3.07 26.51 -0.36
N PHE A 42 2.87 26.89 -1.62
CA PHE A 42 2.39 26.04 -2.69
C PHE A 42 3.46 25.90 -3.77
N MET A 43 3.73 24.67 -4.19
CA MET A 43 4.65 24.39 -5.30
C MET A 43 4.09 23.29 -6.17
N LYS A 44 4.18 23.45 -7.50
CA LYS A 44 3.96 22.35 -8.44
C LYS A 44 5.31 21.99 -9.05
N MET A 45 5.76 20.78 -8.76
CA MET A 45 7.07 20.26 -9.19
C MET A 45 6.86 19.06 -10.10
N THR A 46 7.51 19.06 -11.26
CA THR A 46 7.67 17.89 -12.12
C THR A 46 9.10 17.39 -11.96
N LEU A 47 9.28 16.11 -11.65
CA LEU A 47 10.57 15.53 -11.34
C LEU A 47 10.79 14.21 -12.04
N ASN A 48 12.05 13.92 -12.35
CA ASN A 48 12.51 12.62 -12.84
C ASN A 48 13.98 12.43 -12.42
N VAL A 49 14.32 11.23 -11.97
CA VAL A 49 15.70 10.87 -11.66
C VAL A 49 16.07 9.65 -12.50
N PRO A 50 16.62 9.85 -13.70
CA PRO A 50 17.06 8.74 -14.54
C PRO A 50 18.11 7.91 -13.80
N GLN A 51 17.92 6.59 -13.77
CA GLN A 51 18.87 5.63 -13.21
C GLN A 51 19.21 5.86 -11.73
N MET A 52 18.18 6.03 -10.90
CA MET A 52 18.31 6.07 -9.44
C MET A 52 18.84 4.73 -8.89
N ASP A 53 19.83 4.77 -8.00
CA ASP A 53 20.22 3.56 -7.26
C ASP A 53 19.07 3.11 -6.33
N THR A 54 18.78 1.81 -6.33
CA THR A 54 17.63 1.25 -5.59
C THR A 54 17.69 1.51 -4.08
N LYS A 55 18.89 1.69 -3.50
CA LYS A 55 19.10 1.88 -2.05
C LYS A 55 19.29 3.36 -1.68
N SER A 56 19.49 4.24 -2.65
CA SER A 56 19.64 5.67 -2.42
C SER A 56 18.28 6.37 -2.28
N HIS A 57 18.31 7.58 -1.72
CA HIS A 57 17.18 8.51 -1.73
C HIS A 57 17.64 9.96 -1.82
N ILE A 58 16.77 10.82 -2.36
CA ILE A 58 16.95 12.26 -2.43
C ILE A 58 15.97 12.92 -1.46
N ARG A 59 16.47 13.86 -0.64
CA ARG A 59 15.65 14.74 0.18
C ARG A 59 15.54 16.09 -0.51
N LEU A 60 14.32 16.56 -0.70
CA LEU A 60 14.03 17.92 -1.12
C LEU A 60 13.35 18.64 0.03
N THR A 61 14.01 19.63 0.62
CA THR A 61 13.51 20.38 1.76
C THR A 61 13.31 21.83 1.34
N PRO A 62 12.06 22.31 1.22
CA PRO A 62 11.80 23.72 0.97
C PRO A 62 12.24 24.55 2.18
N VAL A 63 12.95 25.65 1.93
CA VAL A 63 13.53 26.52 2.96
C VAL A 63 13.15 27.96 2.66
N LEU A 64 12.48 28.61 3.60
CA LEU A 64 12.27 30.06 3.58
C LEU A 64 13.43 30.75 4.29
N THR A 65 13.96 31.82 3.70
CA THR A 65 15.05 32.61 4.31
C THR A 65 14.99 34.09 3.94
N ASP A 66 15.18 34.96 4.93
CA ASP A 66 15.42 36.41 4.73
C ASP A 66 16.92 36.76 4.73
N GLY A 67 17.79 35.75 4.76
CA GLY A 67 19.24 35.88 4.90
C GLY A 67 19.75 35.82 6.35
N THR A 68 18.88 36.09 7.33
CA THR A 68 19.21 36.02 8.77
C THR A 68 18.49 34.88 9.49
N ARG A 69 17.23 34.64 9.14
CA ARG A 69 16.35 33.62 9.70
C ARG A 69 16.04 32.59 8.63
N THR A 70 15.90 31.35 9.05
CA THR A 70 15.58 30.23 8.19
C THR A 70 14.45 29.40 8.78
N ALA A 71 13.57 28.89 7.92
CA ALA A 71 12.57 27.90 8.29
C ALA A 71 12.58 26.76 7.27
N GLU A 72 12.88 25.54 7.72
CA GLU A 72 12.74 24.33 6.92
C GLU A 72 11.29 23.84 6.99
N LEU A 73 10.67 23.63 5.83
CA LEU A 73 9.34 23.05 5.71
C LEU A 73 9.43 21.51 5.59
N PRO A 74 8.31 20.77 5.76
CA PRO A 74 8.31 19.32 5.67
C PRO A 74 8.94 18.80 4.37
N GLN A 75 9.89 17.88 4.52
CA GLN A 75 10.70 17.39 3.39
C GLN A 75 9.91 16.46 2.47
N ILE A 76 10.33 16.39 1.21
CA ILE A 76 9.89 15.42 0.23
C ILE A 76 10.99 14.37 0.08
N LEU A 77 10.62 13.09 0.16
CA LEU A 77 11.54 11.97 -0.04
C LEU A 77 11.32 11.33 -1.40
N LEU A 78 12.33 11.38 -2.26
CA LEU A 78 12.36 10.68 -3.53
C LEU A 78 13.22 9.43 -3.36
N ASN A 79 12.58 8.28 -3.22
CA ASN A 79 13.26 7.05 -2.80
C ASN A 79 13.49 6.11 -3.99
N GLY A 80 14.68 5.51 -4.08
CA GLY A 80 14.87 4.29 -4.86
C GLY A 80 14.01 3.15 -4.32
N GLU A 81 13.80 2.11 -5.13
CA GLU A 81 12.84 1.02 -4.83
C GLU A 81 13.05 0.36 -3.44
N ARG A 82 14.30 0.00 -3.10
CA ARG A 82 14.65 -0.62 -1.81
C ARG A 82 14.66 0.40 -0.67
N ALA A 83 15.14 1.62 -0.92
CA ALA A 83 15.08 2.72 0.03
C ALA A 83 13.63 3.02 0.43
N HIS A 84 12.71 2.99 -0.54
CA HIS A 84 11.30 3.24 -0.32
C HIS A 84 10.67 2.14 0.55
N ARG A 85 10.97 0.87 0.27
CA ARG A 85 10.57 -0.24 1.15
C ARG A 85 11.12 -0.07 2.57
N LEU A 86 12.38 0.32 2.72
CA LEU A 86 13.00 0.52 4.02
C LEU A 86 12.38 1.70 4.80
N TYR A 87 12.11 2.81 4.12
CA TYR A 87 11.40 3.97 4.68
C TYR A 87 10.04 3.54 5.24
N ARG A 88 9.23 2.88 4.41
CA ARG A 88 7.89 2.42 4.81
C ARG A 88 7.94 1.39 5.93
N ARG A 89 8.94 0.50 5.93
CA ARG A 89 9.21 -0.44 7.03
C ARG A 89 9.53 0.29 8.33
N THR A 90 10.37 1.32 8.28
CA THR A 90 10.81 2.07 9.46
C THR A 90 9.64 2.86 10.05
N LEU A 91 8.81 3.48 9.19
CA LEU A 91 7.60 4.18 9.58
C LEU A 91 6.63 3.27 10.36
N ALA A 92 6.34 2.08 9.81
CA ALA A 92 5.47 1.11 10.46
C ALA A 92 6.02 0.63 11.82
N LEU A 93 7.34 0.46 11.93
CA LEU A 93 8.00 0.06 13.18
C LEU A 93 8.00 1.17 14.24
N ASN A 94 8.23 2.43 13.84
CA ASN A 94 8.21 3.58 14.76
C ASN A 94 6.82 3.78 15.37
N LYS A 95 5.77 3.67 14.54
CA LYS A 95 4.37 3.73 14.99
C LYS A 95 4.08 2.70 16.08
N ARG A 96 4.55 1.45 15.91
CA ARG A 96 4.39 0.38 16.91
C ARG A 96 5.12 0.64 18.21
N LYS A 97 6.26 1.35 18.16
CA LYS A 97 7.03 1.73 19.35
C LYS A 97 6.51 3.02 20.00
N GLY A 98 5.40 3.59 19.51
CA GLY A 98 4.88 4.87 19.99
C GLY A 98 5.85 6.04 19.76
N LYS A 99 6.81 5.88 18.85
CA LYS A 99 7.75 6.96 18.52
C LYS A 99 7.11 7.85 17.45
N ALA A 100 6.92 9.12 17.77
CA ALA A 100 6.62 10.13 16.76
C ALA A 100 7.82 10.25 15.81
N ASP A 101 7.55 10.43 14.52
CA ASP A 101 8.61 10.74 13.57
C ASP A 101 9.23 12.10 13.92
N VAL A 102 10.55 12.11 14.02
CA VAL A 102 11.33 13.26 14.51
C VAL A 102 11.46 14.34 13.43
N THR A 103 11.25 14.00 12.16
CA THR A 103 11.37 14.95 11.04
C THR A 103 10.08 14.94 10.22
N PRO A 104 9.41 16.10 10.06
CA PRO A 104 8.18 16.17 9.28
C PRO A 104 8.47 15.88 7.81
N VAL A 105 7.80 14.86 7.27
CA VAL A 105 7.85 14.48 5.85
C VAL A 105 6.51 14.85 5.23
N PHE A 106 6.51 15.67 4.18
CA PHE A 106 5.30 15.99 3.41
C PHE A 106 4.81 14.75 2.65
N THR A 107 5.73 14.12 1.91
CA THR A 107 5.46 12.88 1.19
C THR A 107 6.75 12.11 0.95
N ALA A 108 6.62 10.80 0.81
CA ALA A 108 7.68 9.94 0.33
C ALA A 108 7.15 9.15 -0.86
N ILE A 109 7.81 9.28 -2.02
CA ILE A 109 7.39 8.62 -3.25
C ILE A 109 8.48 7.68 -3.77
N PRO A 110 8.12 6.51 -4.33
CA PRO A 110 9.06 5.69 -5.07
C PRO A 110 9.32 6.35 -6.43
N LEU A 111 10.59 6.55 -6.78
CA LEU A 111 10.96 7.02 -8.10
C LEU A 111 10.71 5.93 -9.15
N THR A 112 10.22 6.36 -10.31
CA THR A 112 10.00 5.54 -11.51
C THR A 112 10.80 6.13 -12.66
N ASP A 113 10.85 5.43 -13.80
CA ASP A 113 11.52 5.94 -15.01
C ASP A 113 10.74 7.07 -15.72
N SER A 114 9.51 7.34 -15.27
CA SER A 114 8.62 8.36 -15.81
C SER A 114 8.64 9.64 -14.98
N ASP A 115 8.32 10.77 -15.61
CA ASP A 115 8.12 12.03 -14.90
C ASP A 115 6.97 11.91 -13.89
N GLN A 116 7.17 12.47 -12.69
CA GLN A 116 6.18 12.50 -11.63
C GLN A 116 5.90 13.94 -11.22
N THR A 117 4.63 14.26 -10.93
CA THR A 117 4.24 15.60 -10.48
C THR A 117 3.88 15.57 -8.99
N ILE A 118 4.45 16.49 -8.22
CA ILE A 118 4.11 16.73 -6.82
C ILE A 118 3.40 18.08 -6.70
N HIS A 119 2.22 18.06 -6.09
CA HIS A 119 1.50 19.25 -5.62
C HIS A 119 1.81 19.47 -4.15
N TYR A 120 2.84 20.25 -3.87
CA TYR A 120 3.29 20.52 -2.52
C TYR A 120 2.46 21.63 -1.88
N ARG A 121 2.05 21.40 -0.63
CA ARG A 121 1.38 22.37 0.23
C ARG A 121 1.80 22.17 1.67
N ALA A 122 2.43 23.16 2.27
CA ALA A 122 2.76 23.13 3.69
C ALA A 122 2.57 24.51 4.32
N SER A 123 2.22 24.51 5.60
CA SER A 123 2.01 25.73 6.37
C SER A 123 2.97 25.79 7.55
N LEU A 124 3.41 26.99 7.87
CA LEU A 124 4.20 27.33 9.05
C LEU A 124 3.54 28.50 9.80
N PRO A 125 3.80 28.69 11.10
CA PRO A 125 3.31 29.85 11.82
C PRO A 125 3.68 31.16 11.11
N ALA A 126 2.74 32.09 11.05
CA ALA A 126 3.00 33.41 10.46
C ALA A 126 4.07 34.15 11.27
N ALA A 127 4.93 34.88 10.57
CA ALA A 127 5.95 35.73 11.15
C ALA A 127 6.27 36.87 10.19
N ASP A 128 6.52 38.07 10.72
CA ASP A 128 6.72 39.30 9.96
C ASP A 128 7.86 39.23 8.93
N TRP A 129 8.78 38.28 9.10
CA TRP A 129 9.92 38.12 8.21
C TRP A 129 9.64 37.28 6.98
N ILE A 130 8.59 36.46 7.03
CA ILE A 130 8.20 35.58 5.91
C ILE A 130 7.78 36.42 4.71
N GLN A 131 7.25 37.63 4.92
CA GLN A 131 6.86 38.54 3.85
C GLN A 131 8.05 39.01 2.98
N PHE A 132 9.28 38.90 3.51
CA PHE A 132 10.51 39.27 2.81
C PHE A 132 11.40 38.05 2.53
N ALA A 133 10.90 36.85 2.81
CA ALA A 133 11.68 35.62 2.66
C ALA A 133 11.69 35.17 1.19
N THR A 134 12.84 34.64 0.79
CA THR A 134 13.01 33.90 -0.46
C THR A 134 12.80 32.41 -0.21
N LEU A 135 12.25 31.70 -1.21
CA LEU A 135 12.07 30.26 -1.17
C LEU A 135 13.21 29.57 -1.91
N ASN A 136 13.92 28.69 -1.21
CA ASN A 136 14.96 27.83 -1.76
C ASN A 136 14.56 26.36 -1.60
N LEU A 137 15.11 25.49 -2.45
CA LEU A 137 14.96 24.05 -2.29
C LEU A 137 16.31 23.42 -1.97
N LYS A 138 16.49 22.98 -0.73
CA LYS A 138 17.67 22.23 -0.31
C LYS A 138 17.54 20.79 -0.79
N LYS A 139 18.43 20.38 -1.70
CA LYS A 139 18.54 19.02 -2.20
C LYS A 139 19.70 18.31 -1.53
N GLU A 140 19.42 17.16 -0.93
CA GLU A 140 20.44 16.26 -0.40
C GLU A 140 20.30 14.88 -1.04
N VAL A 141 21.41 14.32 -1.52
CA VAL A 141 21.46 12.94 -2.04
C VAL A 141 22.11 12.05 -1.00
N ILE A 142 21.42 10.97 -0.64
CA ILE A 142 21.86 10.02 0.37
C ILE A 142 22.02 8.66 -0.33
N ASN A 143 23.20 8.07 -0.19
CA ASN A 143 23.50 6.78 -0.80
C ASN A 143 22.94 5.61 0.04
N GLY A 144 23.07 4.39 -0.49
CA GLY A 144 22.61 3.17 0.19
C GLY A 144 23.32 2.82 1.52
N SER A 145 24.43 3.47 1.88
CA SER A 145 25.05 3.35 3.21
C SER A 145 24.50 4.37 4.21
N GLY A 146 23.67 5.32 3.76
CA GLY A 146 23.12 6.40 4.57
C GLY A 146 24.00 7.64 4.62
N GLU A 147 25.10 7.68 3.86
CA GLU A 147 25.97 8.85 3.79
C GLU A 147 25.39 9.89 2.85
N LYS A 148 25.46 11.16 3.27
CA LYS A 148 25.15 12.28 2.40
C LYS A 148 26.29 12.50 1.43
N VAL A 149 26.04 12.23 0.15
CA VAL A 149 27.04 12.34 -0.92
C VAL A 149 26.94 13.65 -1.70
N GLN A 150 25.79 14.32 -1.67
CA GLN A 150 25.59 15.64 -2.29
C GLN A 150 24.66 16.50 -1.44
N SER A 151 24.92 17.80 -1.41
CA SER A 151 24.09 18.81 -0.74
C SER A 151 24.16 20.11 -1.54
N GLU A 152 23.04 20.61 -2.04
CA GLU A 152 22.97 21.86 -2.80
C GLU A 152 21.67 22.61 -2.51
N ASN A 153 21.72 23.94 -2.63
CA ASN A 153 20.54 24.79 -2.54
C ASN A 153 20.15 25.23 -3.95
N ILE A 154 18.96 24.88 -4.38
CA ILE A 154 18.39 25.26 -5.67
C ILE A 154 17.56 26.53 -5.44
N PRO A 155 18.00 27.70 -5.92
CA PRO A 155 17.20 28.91 -5.85
C PRO A 155 15.96 28.74 -6.71
N ILE A 156 14.79 29.10 -6.18
CA ILE A 156 13.55 29.07 -6.95
C ILE A 156 13.35 30.47 -7.52
N PRO A 157 13.23 30.63 -8.86
CA PRO A 157 13.17 31.95 -9.46
C PRO A 157 11.98 32.76 -8.94
N ASP A 158 12.28 34.00 -8.54
CA ASP A 158 11.41 35.01 -7.91
C ASP A 158 10.27 35.53 -8.81
N THR A 159 9.87 34.79 -9.85
CA THR A 159 8.79 35.18 -10.76
C THR A 159 7.39 35.09 -10.14
N ALA A 160 7.30 35.06 -8.81
CA ALA A 160 6.07 35.25 -8.05
C ALA A 160 5.97 36.73 -7.61
N PRO A 161 5.54 37.67 -8.48
CA PRO A 161 5.22 38.99 -7.99
C PRO A 161 3.97 38.86 -7.12
N HIS A 162 4.08 39.40 -5.90
CA HIS A 162 3.03 39.63 -4.91
C HIS A 162 2.63 38.41 -4.06
N ILE A 163 3.20 38.36 -2.85
CA ILE A 163 2.49 37.83 -1.68
C ILE A 163 1.16 38.58 -1.61
N ALA A 164 0.08 37.94 -2.04
CA ALA A 164 -1.26 38.51 -1.93
C ALA A 164 -1.66 38.49 -0.46
N THR A 165 -1.57 39.64 0.21
CA THR A 165 -2.18 39.86 1.52
C THR A 165 -3.69 39.68 1.36
N ALA A 166 -4.34 38.96 2.27
CA ALA A 166 -5.77 38.62 2.24
C ALA A 166 -6.76 39.81 2.37
N THR A 167 -6.34 41.04 2.03
CA THR A 167 -7.16 42.25 2.02
C THR A 167 -7.79 42.56 0.65
N ASP A 168 -7.48 41.83 -0.42
CA ASP A 168 -8.14 42.05 -1.71
C ASP A 168 -9.48 41.31 -1.80
N HIS A 169 -10.52 42.02 -1.36
CA HIS A 169 -11.92 41.96 -1.78
C HIS A 169 -12.40 40.63 -2.40
N PHE A 170 -12.74 39.67 -1.54
CA PHE A 170 -13.63 38.58 -1.92
C PHE A 170 -15.06 39.14 -2.04
N VAL A 171 -15.49 39.48 -3.26
CA VAL A 171 -16.89 39.72 -3.58
C VAL A 171 -17.54 38.36 -3.82
N PRO A 172 -18.47 37.88 -2.98
CA PRO A 172 -19.18 36.64 -3.27
C PRO A 172 -20.14 36.89 -4.42
N GLN A 173 -19.95 36.20 -5.54
CA GLN A 173 -21.02 36.09 -6.53
C GLN A 173 -22.14 35.24 -5.93
N GLN A 174 -23.25 35.93 -5.68
CA GLN A 174 -24.49 35.38 -5.18
C GLN A 174 -25.18 34.60 -6.31
N ASP A 175 -25.14 33.27 -6.25
CA ASP A 175 -25.91 32.42 -7.14
C ASP A 175 -27.41 32.66 -6.89
N ARG A 176 -28.06 33.25 -7.89
CA ARG A 176 -29.51 33.43 -7.93
C ARG A 176 -30.16 32.19 -8.55
N ASN A 177 -31.18 31.70 -7.85
CA ASN A 177 -32.33 30.91 -8.30
C ASN A 177 -32.22 29.38 -8.18
N ARG A 178 -32.75 28.82 -7.08
CA ARG A 178 -34.15 28.34 -7.01
C ARG A 178 -34.51 27.79 -5.62
N GLU A 179 -35.53 28.39 -5.00
CA GLU A 179 -36.41 27.81 -3.97
C GLU A 179 -37.09 26.52 -4.53
N ALA A 180 -37.57 25.51 -3.81
CA ALA A 180 -38.16 25.34 -2.46
C ALA A 180 -38.22 23.81 -2.12
N PRO A 181 -39.03 23.32 -1.16
CA PRO A 181 -38.78 23.25 0.28
C PRO A 181 -38.79 21.81 0.86
N MET A 182 -38.54 21.74 2.17
CA MET A 182 -38.47 20.59 3.10
C MET A 182 -39.37 19.37 2.85
N ALA A 183 -38.82 18.18 3.15
CA ALA A 183 -39.55 17.11 3.85
C ALA A 183 -38.58 16.22 4.65
N ALA A 184 -38.92 16.00 5.92
CA ALA A 184 -38.26 15.09 6.84
C ALA A 184 -38.52 13.62 6.47
N ALA A 185 -37.51 12.77 6.60
CA ALA A 185 -37.62 11.38 7.07
C ALA A 185 -36.23 10.73 7.15
N SER A 186 -35.80 10.38 8.36
CA SER A 186 -34.89 9.25 8.55
C SER A 186 -35.62 7.96 8.13
N PRO A 187 -34.87 6.98 7.61
CA PRO A 187 -34.83 5.74 8.37
C PRO A 187 -33.43 5.13 8.43
N SER A 188 -33.12 4.56 9.60
CA SER A 188 -32.06 3.59 9.79
C SER A 188 -32.21 2.43 8.80
N ALA A 189 -31.15 2.12 8.06
CA ALA A 189 -31.07 0.92 7.23
C ALA A 189 -30.23 -0.16 7.95
N PRO A 190 -30.59 -1.45 7.83
CA PRO A 190 -29.91 -2.54 8.51
C PRO A 190 -28.59 -2.89 7.82
N VAL A 191 -27.58 -3.27 8.59
CA VAL A 191 -26.33 -3.86 8.12
C VAL A 191 -26.64 -5.19 7.44
N VAL A 192 -26.51 -5.24 6.11
CA VAL A 192 -26.52 -6.47 5.31
C VAL A 192 -25.05 -6.90 5.12
N PRO A 193 -24.67 -8.16 5.36
CA PRO A 193 -23.32 -8.62 5.03
C PRO A 193 -23.14 -8.61 3.50
N GLU A 194 -22.22 -7.78 3.01
CA GLU A 194 -21.82 -7.77 1.60
C GLU A 194 -21.03 -9.04 1.26
N HIS A 195 -21.64 -10.00 0.56
CA HIS A 195 -20.93 -11.10 -0.08
C HIS A 195 -20.30 -10.63 -1.41
N HIS A 196 -19.08 -10.11 -1.36
CA HIS A 196 -18.29 -9.89 -2.57
C HIS A 196 -17.60 -11.20 -2.97
N SER A 197 -17.77 -11.65 -4.22
CA SER A 197 -17.00 -12.76 -4.78
C SER A 197 -15.51 -12.44 -4.78
N VAL A 198 -14.72 -13.13 -3.95
CA VAL A 198 -13.28 -12.89 -3.76
C VAL A 198 -12.39 -13.85 -4.60
N SER A 199 -12.97 -14.82 -5.30
CA SER A 199 -12.19 -15.81 -6.08
C SER A 199 -11.37 -15.13 -7.20
N PRO A 200 -10.04 -15.36 -7.28
CA PRO A 200 -9.21 -14.87 -8.37
C PRO A 200 -9.59 -15.48 -9.72
N ALA A 201 -9.36 -14.75 -10.83
CA ALA A 201 -9.58 -15.28 -12.17
C ALA A 201 -8.53 -16.38 -12.53
N PRO A 202 -8.94 -17.48 -13.19
CA PRO A 202 -8.06 -18.63 -13.43
C PRO A 202 -6.98 -18.35 -14.49
N SER A 203 -5.82 -19.01 -14.34
CA SER A 203 -4.72 -19.03 -15.31
C SER A 203 -4.70 -20.36 -16.07
N ALA A 204 -5.24 -20.39 -17.31
CA ALA A 204 -5.10 -21.43 -18.36
C ALA A 204 -5.44 -22.92 -18.00
N PRO A 205 -5.80 -23.77 -18.99
CA PRO A 205 -6.60 -24.96 -18.72
C PRO A 205 -5.76 -26.17 -18.30
N SER A 206 -5.91 -26.60 -17.06
CA SER A 206 -5.60 -27.99 -16.68
C SER A 206 -6.88 -28.83 -16.81
N ALA A 207 -6.78 -30.07 -17.30
CA ALA A 207 -7.91 -30.96 -17.59
C ALA A 207 -8.74 -31.41 -16.36
N LYS A 208 -8.52 -30.83 -15.18
CA LYS A 208 -9.28 -31.11 -13.96
C LYS A 208 -10.32 -30.00 -13.72
N PRO A 209 -11.54 -30.34 -13.28
CA PRO A 209 -12.55 -29.34 -12.94
C PRO A 209 -12.02 -28.36 -11.89
N TYR A 210 -12.06 -27.08 -12.22
CA TYR A 210 -11.68 -26.00 -11.32
C TYR A 210 -12.85 -25.71 -10.37
N PHE A 211 -12.67 -26.02 -9.09
CA PHE A 211 -13.66 -25.69 -8.05
C PHE A 211 -13.29 -24.39 -7.33
N LYS A 212 -14.31 -23.59 -7.04
CA LYS A 212 -14.17 -22.35 -6.27
C LYS A 212 -14.24 -22.63 -4.77
N GLY A 213 -13.30 -22.04 -4.04
CA GLY A 213 -13.38 -21.91 -2.60
C GLY A 213 -14.36 -20.79 -2.24
N SER A 214 -14.86 -20.79 -1.00
CA SER A 214 -15.63 -19.68 -0.46
C SER A 214 -14.85 -19.08 0.72
N TYR A 215 -14.64 -17.77 0.67
CA TYR A 215 -13.84 -17.03 1.63
C TYR A 215 -14.73 -16.25 2.60
N VAL A 216 -14.30 -16.15 3.85
CA VAL A 216 -15.00 -15.45 4.92
C VAL A 216 -14.16 -14.30 5.42
N SER A 217 -14.76 -13.11 5.53
CA SER A 217 -14.10 -11.97 6.16
C SER A 217 -13.91 -12.22 7.66
N PRO A 218 -12.68 -12.12 8.20
CA PRO A 218 -12.46 -12.13 9.64
C PRO A 218 -13.18 -10.96 10.32
N GLU A 219 -13.76 -11.22 11.48
CA GLU A 219 -14.36 -10.18 12.33
C GLU A 219 -13.27 -9.27 12.93
N SER A 220 -13.64 -8.03 13.32
CA SER A 220 -12.72 -7.09 14.01
C SER A 220 -12.18 -7.67 15.32
N ASP A 221 -13.01 -8.43 16.03
CA ASP A 221 -12.73 -8.91 17.39
C ASP A 221 -12.35 -10.39 17.42
N ALA A 222 -11.77 -10.92 16.34
CA ALA A 222 -11.28 -12.29 16.27
C ALA A 222 -10.04 -12.51 17.18
N THR A 223 -10.26 -12.40 18.49
CA THR A 223 -9.69 -13.15 19.61
C THR A 223 -8.21 -13.53 19.54
N ASP A 224 -7.33 -12.61 19.17
CA ASP A 224 -5.92 -12.70 19.54
C ASP A 224 -5.52 -11.47 20.36
N GLU A 225 -5.28 -11.70 21.66
CA GLU A 225 -4.78 -10.69 22.61
C GLU A 225 -3.51 -9.98 22.11
N ARG A 226 -2.77 -10.60 21.17
CA ARG A 226 -1.53 -10.04 20.59
C ARG A 226 -1.75 -8.85 19.65
N ASN A 227 -2.98 -8.59 19.18
CA ASN A 227 -3.27 -7.54 18.18
C ASN A 227 -4.53 -6.70 18.48
N GLN A 228 -4.87 -6.50 19.77
CA GLN A 228 -6.04 -5.71 20.21
C GLN A 228 -6.01 -4.20 19.87
N LYS A 229 -5.11 -3.75 19.00
CA LYS A 229 -5.18 -2.41 18.42
C LYS A 229 -5.04 -2.56 16.92
N GLU A 230 -6.16 -2.47 16.19
CA GLU A 230 -6.11 -2.13 14.77
C GLU A 230 -5.24 -0.89 14.66
N LEU A 231 -4.07 -1.03 14.04
CA LEU A 231 -3.02 -0.01 14.09
C LEU A 231 -3.31 1.14 13.12
N ASN A 232 -4.55 1.25 12.61
CA ASN A 232 -5.02 2.22 11.62
C ASN A 232 -4.00 2.41 10.49
N PHE A 233 -3.59 1.32 9.86
CA PHE A 233 -2.74 1.39 8.66
C PHE A 233 -3.59 1.76 7.44
N SER A 234 -3.03 2.54 6.52
CA SER A 234 -3.61 2.64 5.18
C SER A 234 -3.46 1.30 4.44
N LEU A 235 -4.29 1.05 3.42
CA LEU A 235 -4.20 -0.20 2.64
C LEU A 235 -2.80 -0.41 2.05
N ASP A 236 -2.19 0.67 1.54
CA ASP A 236 -0.85 0.57 1.01
C ASP A 236 0.14 0.20 2.11
N GLU A 237 0.11 0.84 3.27
CA GLU A 237 0.94 0.48 4.43
C GLU A 237 0.78 -0.98 4.80
N ALA A 238 -0.46 -1.45 4.91
CA ALA A 238 -0.77 -2.84 5.22
C ALA A 238 -0.15 -3.81 4.20
N ARG A 239 -0.18 -3.49 2.89
CA ARG A 239 0.50 -4.31 1.86
C ARG A 239 1.99 -4.47 2.13
N VAL A 240 2.69 -3.38 2.44
CA VAL A 240 4.11 -3.46 2.78
C VAL A 240 4.31 -4.29 4.02
N ILE A 241 3.56 -4.00 5.08
CA ILE A 241 3.66 -4.69 6.36
C ILE A 241 3.48 -6.20 6.20
N ALA A 242 2.53 -6.63 5.36
CA ALA A 242 2.28 -8.03 5.07
C ALA A 242 3.49 -8.73 4.41
N GLU A 243 4.34 -8.01 3.69
CA GLU A 243 5.58 -8.55 3.14
C GLU A 243 6.73 -8.55 4.15
N ILE A 244 6.84 -7.49 4.96
CA ILE A 244 8.04 -7.24 5.78
C ILE A 244 7.99 -7.86 7.18
N ASN A 245 6.80 -7.91 7.79
CA ASN A 245 6.56 -8.39 9.14
C ASN A 245 5.05 -8.63 9.32
N PRO A 246 4.47 -9.63 8.66
CA PRO A 246 3.02 -9.80 8.64
C PRO A 246 2.39 -10.05 10.03
N GLN A 247 3.18 -10.43 11.05
CA GLN A 247 2.72 -10.51 12.44
C GLN A 247 2.30 -9.16 13.03
N MET A 248 2.56 -8.04 12.33
CA MET A 248 2.07 -6.72 12.74
C MET A 248 0.61 -6.46 12.43
N LEU A 249 0.03 -7.25 11.53
CA LEU A 249 -1.31 -7.04 11.03
C LEU A 249 -2.28 -7.98 11.71
N SER A 250 -3.45 -7.48 12.03
CA SER A 250 -4.58 -8.31 12.42
C SER A 250 -4.94 -9.28 11.28
N LEU A 251 -5.63 -10.38 11.62
CA LEU A 251 -6.12 -11.31 10.60
C LEU A 251 -7.04 -10.59 9.59
N ARG A 252 -7.84 -9.63 10.05
CA ARG A 252 -8.71 -8.77 9.22
C ARG A 252 -7.91 -7.87 8.27
N GLU A 253 -6.85 -7.23 8.76
CA GLU A 253 -5.97 -6.39 7.94
C GLU A 253 -5.24 -7.23 6.87
N LEU A 254 -4.73 -8.41 7.23
CA LEU A 254 -4.15 -9.34 6.26
C LEU A 254 -5.16 -9.77 5.20
N TYR A 255 -6.40 -10.05 5.60
CA TYR A 255 -7.46 -10.41 4.65
C TYR A 255 -7.83 -9.24 3.73
N THR A 256 -7.85 -8.01 4.26
CA THR A 256 -8.06 -6.79 3.46
C THR A 256 -6.93 -6.60 2.45
N VAL A 257 -5.68 -6.83 2.85
CA VAL A 257 -4.53 -6.85 1.96
C VAL A 257 -4.69 -7.94 0.89
N ALA A 258 -5.13 -9.14 1.25
CA ALA A 258 -5.37 -10.22 0.29
C ALA A 258 -6.39 -9.80 -0.78
N ILE A 259 -7.58 -9.31 -0.38
CA ILE A 259 -8.63 -8.86 -1.30
C ILE A 259 -8.12 -7.77 -2.26
N SER A 260 -7.19 -6.94 -1.81
CA SER A 260 -6.58 -5.90 -2.65
C SER A 260 -5.77 -6.45 -3.83
N TYR A 261 -5.43 -7.75 -3.81
CA TYR A 261 -4.74 -8.49 -4.87
C TYR A 261 -5.69 -9.39 -5.68
N LYS A 262 -7.00 -9.15 -5.70
CA LYS A 262 -7.98 -10.00 -6.43
C LYS A 262 -7.64 -10.28 -7.91
N ASN A 263 -6.93 -9.36 -8.57
CA ASN A 263 -6.50 -9.49 -9.97
C ASN A 263 -5.11 -10.12 -10.12
N THR A 264 -4.46 -10.51 -9.03
CA THR A 264 -3.11 -11.11 -8.97
C THR A 264 -3.17 -12.35 -8.07
N PRO A 265 -3.64 -13.50 -8.60
CA PRO A 265 -3.93 -14.71 -7.81
C PRO A 265 -2.75 -15.18 -6.95
N GLU A 266 -1.52 -15.12 -7.48
CA GLU A 266 -0.32 -15.52 -6.74
C GLU A 266 -0.11 -14.70 -5.46
N GLN A 267 -0.31 -13.39 -5.53
CA GLN A 267 -0.19 -12.51 -4.37
C GLN A 267 -1.35 -12.72 -3.40
N PHE A 268 -2.58 -12.88 -3.91
CA PHE A 268 -3.74 -13.22 -3.09
C PHE A 268 -3.46 -14.47 -2.25
N TYR A 269 -3.07 -15.59 -2.87
CA TYR A 269 -2.81 -16.84 -2.16
C TYR A 269 -1.63 -16.74 -1.19
N LYS A 270 -0.58 -15.99 -1.55
CA LYS A 270 0.57 -15.75 -0.67
C LYS A 270 0.14 -15.09 0.65
N ILE A 271 -0.74 -14.09 0.60
CA ILE A 271 -1.22 -13.42 1.81
C ILE A 271 -2.13 -14.34 2.65
N ILE A 272 -2.98 -15.15 2.01
CA ILE A 272 -3.79 -16.16 2.71
C ILE A 272 -2.89 -17.19 3.42
N ASP A 273 -1.86 -17.70 2.73
CA ASP A 273 -0.91 -18.66 3.31
C ASP A 273 -0.09 -18.06 4.48
N ILE A 274 0.23 -16.77 4.40
CA ILE A 274 0.84 -16.02 5.51
C ILE A 274 -0.13 -15.92 6.69
N SER A 275 -1.40 -15.60 6.42
CA SER A 275 -2.43 -15.40 7.44
C SER A 275 -2.62 -16.64 8.32
N VAL A 276 -2.76 -17.82 7.72
CA VAL A 276 -2.93 -19.07 8.50
C VAL A 276 -1.67 -19.49 9.25
N LYS A 277 -0.48 -19.11 8.79
CA LYS A 277 0.77 -19.35 9.53
C LYS A 277 0.89 -18.49 10.79
N ILE A 278 0.34 -17.28 10.76
CA ILE A 278 0.36 -16.35 11.89
C ILE A 278 -0.77 -16.67 12.87
N TYR A 279 -1.94 -17.03 12.33
CA TYR A 279 -3.15 -17.34 13.07
C TYR A 279 -3.56 -18.82 12.92
N PRO A 280 -2.70 -19.79 13.29
CA PRO A 280 -2.96 -21.21 13.03
C PRO A 280 -4.14 -21.78 13.82
N ALA A 281 -4.51 -21.16 14.95
CA ALA A 281 -5.64 -21.57 15.77
C ALA A 281 -6.97 -20.93 15.32
N SER A 282 -6.94 -19.93 14.44
CA SER A 282 -8.15 -19.23 14.02
C SER A 282 -8.97 -20.11 13.04
N PRO A 283 -10.24 -20.42 13.34
CA PRO A 283 -11.10 -21.17 12.41
C PRO A 283 -11.30 -20.46 11.07
N VAL A 284 -11.39 -19.13 11.05
CA VAL A 284 -11.58 -18.34 9.82
C VAL A 284 -10.34 -18.36 8.92
N ALA A 285 -9.16 -18.08 9.49
CA ALA A 285 -7.88 -18.21 8.78
C ALA A 285 -7.70 -19.61 8.14
N ASN A 286 -8.04 -20.67 8.87
CA ASN A 286 -8.00 -22.03 8.35
C ASN A 286 -9.03 -22.25 7.23
N LEU A 287 -10.27 -21.78 7.37
CA LEU A 287 -11.28 -21.89 6.31
C LEU A 287 -10.84 -21.17 5.02
N ASN A 288 -10.29 -19.98 5.13
CA ASN A 288 -9.78 -19.22 3.99
C ASN A 288 -8.56 -19.89 3.34
N ALA A 289 -7.67 -20.49 4.15
CA ALA A 289 -6.55 -21.27 3.62
C ALA A 289 -7.00 -22.56 2.94
N ALA A 290 -8.07 -23.21 3.44
CA ALA A 290 -8.70 -24.34 2.77
C ALA A 290 -9.28 -23.93 1.40
N ALA A 291 -10.02 -22.83 1.35
CA ALA A 291 -10.56 -22.28 0.10
C ALA A 291 -9.44 -22.04 -0.94
N ALA A 292 -8.36 -21.36 -0.54
CA ALA A 292 -7.20 -21.14 -1.40
C ALA A 292 -6.49 -22.44 -1.82
N ALA A 293 -6.44 -23.45 -0.96
CA ALA A 293 -5.85 -24.74 -1.30
C ALA A 293 -6.72 -25.53 -2.30
N ILE A 294 -8.04 -25.47 -2.17
CA ILE A 294 -9.02 -26.08 -3.10
C ILE A 294 -8.87 -25.47 -4.50
N GLU A 295 -8.84 -24.14 -4.60
CA GLU A 295 -8.70 -23.44 -5.88
C GLU A 295 -7.36 -23.76 -6.58
N ARG A 296 -6.34 -24.14 -5.80
CA ARG A 296 -5.02 -24.59 -6.30
C ARG A 296 -4.92 -26.11 -6.51
N GLY A 297 -5.99 -26.87 -6.26
CA GLY A 297 -5.99 -28.33 -6.35
C GLY A 297 -5.11 -29.04 -5.31
N ASN A 298 -4.68 -28.34 -4.26
CA ASN A 298 -3.84 -28.88 -3.19
C ASN A 298 -4.72 -29.57 -2.12
N THR A 299 -5.18 -30.77 -2.42
CA THR A 299 -6.07 -31.55 -1.54
C THR A 299 -5.43 -31.84 -0.18
N GLN A 300 -4.14 -32.12 -0.13
CA GLN A 300 -3.45 -32.41 1.13
C GLN A 300 -3.51 -31.22 2.10
N ALA A 301 -3.22 -30.00 1.62
CA ALA A 301 -3.32 -28.81 2.44
C ALA A 301 -4.78 -28.47 2.79
N ALA A 302 -5.69 -28.57 1.80
CA ALA A 302 -7.11 -28.29 2.00
C ALA A 302 -7.71 -29.16 3.12
N GLY A 303 -7.42 -30.46 3.13
CA GLY A 303 -7.91 -31.37 4.16
C GLY A 303 -7.42 -31.00 5.57
N ARG A 304 -6.14 -30.62 5.71
CA ARG A 304 -5.58 -30.17 7.01
C ARG A 304 -6.24 -28.91 7.52
N TYR A 305 -6.42 -27.92 6.65
CA TYR A 305 -7.06 -26.65 7.05
C TYR A 305 -8.54 -26.82 7.36
N LEU A 306 -9.27 -27.67 6.62
CA LEU A 306 -10.67 -27.98 6.90
C LEU A 306 -10.87 -28.64 8.27
N GLN A 307 -9.91 -29.42 8.78
CA GLN A 307 -9.99 -30.00 10.12
C GLN A 307 -10.00 -28.92 11.22
N MET A 308 -9.35 -27.78 10.97
CA MET A 308 -9.21 -26.67 11.91
C MET A 308 -10.26 -25.57 11.71
N ALA A 309 -11.11 -25.69 10.68
CA ALA A 309 -12.13 -24.70 10.33
C ALA A 309 -13.46 -24.92 11.08
N SER A 310 -14.28 -23.88 11.19
CA SER A 310 -15.63 -24.00 11.75
C SER A 310 -16.58 -24.69 10.77
N HIS A 311 -17.23 -25.75 11.24
CA HIS A 311 -18.09 -26.63 10.44
C HIS A 311 -19.50 -26.05 10.19
N GLU A 312 -19.86 -24.98 10.91
CA GLU A 312 -21.22 -24.42 10.91
C GLU A 312 -21.47 -23.43 9.76
N THR A 313 -20.39 -22.93 9.14
CA THR A 313 -20.50 -21.88 8.14
C THR A 313 -20.94 -22.40 6.77
N LEU A 314 -21.69 -21.56 6.05
CA LEU A 314 -22.03 -21.79 4.64
C LEU A 314 -20.77 -22.02 3.79
N ALA A 315 -19.74 -21.19 4.00
CA ALA A 315 -18.46 -21.29 3.31
C ALA A 315 -17.76 -22.63 3.57
N TYR A 316 -17.82 -23.16 4.80
CA TYR A 316 -17.31 -24.49 5.10
C TYR A 316 -18.02 -25.58 4.31
N LYS A 317 -19.36 -25.56 4.24
CA LYS A 317 -20.12 -26.56 3.47
C LYS A 317 -19.73 -26.55 1.99
N ASN A 318 -19.55 -25.39 1.39
CA ASN A 318 -19.05 -25.27 0.02
C ASN A 318 -17.62 -25.84 -0.11
N CYS A 319 -16.67 -25.36 0.71
CA CYS A 319 -15.28 -25.78 0.66
C CYS A 319 -15.12 -27.28 0.91
N ARG A 320 -15.82 -27.83 1.91
CA ARG A 320 -15.81 -29.27 2.19
C ARG A 320 -16.37 -30.06 1.03
N GLY A 321 -17.50 -29.63 0.45
CA GLY A 321 -18.08 -30.27 -0.72
C GLY A 321 -17.12 -30.33 -1.91
N ALA A 322 -16.48 -29.20 -2.24
CA ALA A 322 -15.46 -29.14 -3.29
C ALA A 322 -14.24 -30.02 -3.01
N TYR A 323 -13.75 -30.04 -1.76
CA TYR A 323 -12.68 -30.92 -1.32
C TYR A 323 -13.03 -32.41 -1.50
N GLU A 324 -14.23 -32.83 -1.12
CA GLU A 324 -14.66 -34.22 -1.27
C GLU A 324 -14.73 -34.64 -2.74
N LEU A 325 -15.21 -33.75 -3.63
CA LEU A 325 -15.18 -34.00 -5.08
C LEU A 325 -13.75 -34.15 -5.61
N LEU A 326 -12.81 -33.30 -5.18
CA LEU A 326 -11.38 -33.43 -5.53
C LEU A 326 -10.75 -34.73 -5.02
N CYS A 327 -11.30 -35.31 -3.96
CA CYS A 327 -10.87 -36.59 -3.40
C CYS A 327 -11.64 -37.80 -3.95
N ASN A 328 -12.48 -37.62 -4.98
CA ASN A 328 -13.35 -38.64 -5.57
C ASN A 328 -14.45 -39.20 -4.64
N ASN A 329 -14.77 -38.50 -3.54
CA ASN A 329 -15.87 -38.82 -2.65
C ASN A 329 -17.16 -38.17 -3.16
N THR A 330 -17.60 -38.58 -4.35
CA THR A 330 -18.65 -37.93 -5.14
C THR A 330 -19.97 -37.75 -4.38
N TYR A 331 -20.43 -38.79 -3.69
CA TYR A 331 -21.71 -38.72 -2.97
C TYR A 331 -21.70 -37.62 -1.90
N GLU A 332 -20.66 -37.62 -1.06
CA GLU A 332 -20.56 -36.65 0.04
C GLU A 332 -20.32 -35.24 -0.48
N GLY A 333 -19.47 -35.08 -1.51
CA GLY A 333 -19.24 -33.80 -2.16
C GLY A 333 -20.52 -33.18 -2.71
N ILE A 334 -21.32 -33.95 -3.47
CA ILE A 334 -22.60 -33.46 -4.01
C ILE A 334 -23.58 -33.14 -2.88
N ARG A 335 -23.65 -33.98 -1.83
CA ARG A 335 -24.56 -33.79 -0.69
C ARG A 335 -24.29 -32.44 0.00
N LEU A 336 -23.02 -32.15 0.30
CA LEU A 336 -22.60 -30.91 0.96
C LEU A 336 -22.80 -29.68 0.06
N LEU A 337 -22.44 -29.77 -1.23
CA LEU A 337 -22.66 -28.66 -2.16
C LEU A 337 -24.15 -28.37 -2.39
N LYS A 338 -25.02 -29.39 -2.42
CA LYS A 338 -26.47 -29.18 -2.49
C LYS A 338 -27.00 -28.49 -1.23
N ALA A 339 -26.51 -28.86 -0.05
CA ALA A 339 -26.88 -28.18 1.19
C ALA A 339 -26.41 -26.71 1.18
N ALA A 340 -25.16 -26.44 0.81
CA ALA A 340 -24.63 -25.09 0.68
C ALA A 340 -25.41 -24.26 -0.37
N LYS A 341 -25.76 -24.86 -1.51
CA LYS A 341 -26.61 -24.21 -2.53
C LYS A 341 -27.99 -23.87 -1.99
N ALA A 342 -28.63 -24.77 -1.23
CA ALA A 342 -29.94 -24.52 -0.64
C ALA A 342 -29.93 -23.37 0.37
N GLU A 343 -28.78 -23.15 1.02
CA GLU A 343 -28.53 -22.03 1.93
C GLU A 343 -28.03 -20.76 1.22
N GLY A 344 -27.92 -20.76 -0.12
CA GLY A 344 -27.64 -19.58 -0.93
C GLY A 344 -26.20 -19.42 -1.43
N SER A 345 -25.33 -20.44 -1.32
CA SER A 345 -23.96 -20.33 -1.86
C SER A 345 -23.94 -20.35 -3.39
N GLU A 346 -23.45 -19.25 -3.98
CA GLU A 346 -23.21 -19.12 -5.41
C GLU A 346 -22.06 -20.03 -5.88
N GLU A 347 -21.00 -20.14 -5.09
CA GLU A 347 -19.85 -21.00 -5.37
C GLU A 347 -20.26 -22.47 -5.39
N ALA A 348 -21.15 -22.89 -4.50
CA ALA A 348 -21.67 -24.25 -4.51
C ALA A 348 -22.51 -24.54 -5.77
N THR A 349 -23.27 -23.55 -6.22
CA THR A 349 -24.01 -23.62 -7.49
C THR A 349 -23.06 -23.78 -8.67
N TYR A 350 -21.99 -22.98 -8.72
CA TYR A 350 -20.93 -23.08 -9.72
C TYR A 350 -20.23 -24.45 -9.69
N ASN A 351 -19.83 -24.90 -8.50
CA ASN A 351 -19.10 -26.16 -8.31
C ASN A 351 -19.91 -27.38 -8.77
N LEU A 352 -21.21 -27.43 -8.45
CA LEU A 352 -22.11 -28.47 -8.95
C LEU A 352 -22.22 -28.45 -10.48
N LYS A 353 -22.38 -27.26 -11.08
CA LYS A 353 -22.47 -27.11 -12.53
C LYS A 353 -21.22 -27.67 -13.23
N ILE A 354 -20.03 -27.20 -12.82
CA ILE A 354 -18.76 -27.63 -13.41
C ILE A 354 -18.54 -29.13 -13.22
N PHE A 355 -18.90 -29.70 -12.06
CA PHE A 355 -18.79 -31.14 -11.83
C PHE A 355 -19.65 -31.95 -12.81
N PHE A 356 -20.92 -31.60 -13.00
CA PHE A 356 -21.80 -32.34 -13.89
C PHE A 356 -21.40 -32.19 -15.37
N GLU A 357 -21.03 -30.97 -15.80
CA GLU A 357 -20.55 -30.73 -17.17
C GLU A 357 -19.31 -31.57 -17.48
N SER A 358 -18.33 -31.59 -16.57
CA SER A 358 -17.08 -32.33 -16.76
C SER A 358 -17.27 -33.86 -16.80
N ASN A 359 -18.34 -34.37 -16.17
CA ASN A 359 -18.63 -35.81 -16.16
C ASN A 359 -19.58 -36.25 -17.27
N GLN A 360 -20.32 -35.34 -17.90
CA GLN A 360 -21.09 -35.65 -19.12
C GLN A 360 -20.19 -35.86 -20.33
N THR A 361 -19.07 -35.13 -20.43
CA THR A 361 -18.09 -35.26 -21.50
C THR A 361 -17.26 -36.54 -21.44
N ASN A 362 -17.22 -37.25 -20.31
CA ASN A 362 -16.46 -38.50 -20.13
C ASN A 362 -17.27 -39.78 -20.47
N ILE A 363 -18.52 -39.64 -20.93
CA ILE A 363 -19.43 -40.76 -21.25
C ILE A 363 -19.62 -40.91 -22.78
N GLN A 364 -18.96 -40.07 -23.60
CA GLN A 364 -18.83 -40.26 -25.05
C GLN A 364 -17.47 -40.83 -25.37
#